data_AF-A0A096GG63-F1
#
_entry.id   AF-A0A096GG63-F1
#
_cell.length_a   1.000
_cell.length_b   1.000
_cell.length_c   1.000
_cell.angle_alpha   90.00
_cell.angle_beta   90.00
_cell.angle_gamma   90.00
#
_symmetry.space_group_name_H-M   'P 1'
#
loop_
_entity.id
_entity.type
_entity.pdbx_description
1 polymer ?
#
loop_
_entity_poly.entity_id
_entity_poly.type
_entity_poly.pdbx_seq_one_letter_code
_entity_poly.pdbx_strand_id
1 'polypeptide(L)'
;MKNLRQHPIEHLRGVIPGIRPFPDAADVFAEPVEKYARHFLPLVSIDLALLDDAWSGPIHLVAPCEPYEGQVGEWGGEEFGNALLKPDWLAFKLNEQGRYELLGDWRYFMLEQDRADWSEKSLDWREVRTQHRELVKLGGVPPFELNHESKYSWRDVMELHYAAQHVAYEQARRDFLAHGWNAANEWDDSAEVAKLPLYEPGTDCYETSSGRYLLGVLGGPSWGGNWSNLTNELLSDTGADDGIHPIHPETGAHFEFICSANADAFAATGTETLLFYEPESRTVLLTFDWS
;
A
#
# COMPACT_ATOMS: atom_id res chain seq x y z
N MET A 1 9.33 -26.85 -3.37
CA MET A 1 9.79 -25.79 -4.31
C MET A 1 8.87 -24.60 -4.11
N LYS A 2 9.15 -23.75 -3.11
CA LYS A 2 8.53 -22.44 -2.91
C LYS A 2 9.51 -21.57 -2.12
N ASN A 3 10.71 -21.35 -2.67
CA ASN A 3 11.54 -20.25 -2.20
C ASN A 3 11.30 -19.12 -3.21
N LEU A 4 10.20 -18.38 -3.02
CA LEU A 4 9.86 -17.27 -3.92
C LEU A 4 10.87 -16.12 -3.79
N ARG A 5 11.74 -16.10 -2.77
CA ARG A 5 12.89 -15.17 -2.74
C ARG A 5 13.86 -15.42 -3.90
N GLN A 6 13.98 -16.65 -4.38
CA GLN A 6 14.84 -17.01 -5.52
C GLN A 6 14.09 -17.10 -6.86
N HIS A 7 12.77 -17.23 -6.81
CA HIS A 7 11.91 -17.41 -7.97
C HIS A 7 10.68 -16.51 -7.85
N PRO A 8 10.84 -15.18 -8.08
CA PRO A 8 9.73 -14.25 -7.97
C PRO A 8 8.59 -14.58 -8.93
N ILE A 9 7.41 -14.08 -8.59
CA ILE A 9 6.25 -14.08 -9.47
C ILE A 9 5.88 -12.63 -9.76
N GLU A 10 5.99 -12.22 -11.01
CA GLU A 10 5.58 -10.89 -11.43
C GLU A 10 4.10 -10.87 -11.83
N HIS A 11 3.47 -9.69 -11.88
CA HIS A 11 2.09 -9.48 -12.35
C HIS A 11 1.13 -10.59 -11.91
N LEU A 12 1.06 -10.83 -10.59
CA LEU A 12 0.32 -11.97 -10.06
C LEU A 12 -1.15 -11.86 -10.44
N ARG A 13 -1.59 -12.85 -11.23
CA ARG A 13 -2.98 -13.03 -11.66
C ARG A 13 -3.43 -14.44 -11.33
N GLY A 14 -4.15 -14.60 -10.24
CA GLY A 14 -4.74 -15.88 -9.87
C GLY A 14 -4.66 -16.21 -8.39
N VAL A 15 -5.33 -17.30 -8.01
CA VAL A 15 -5.33 -17.79 -6.63
C VAL A 15 -4.11 -18.68 -6.42
N ILE A 16 -3.14 -18.17 -5.66
CA ILE A 16 -2.06 -18.98 -5.10
C ILE A 16 -2.45 -19.41 -3.69
N PRO A 17 -2.40 -20.71 -3.35
CA PRO A 17 -2.58 -21.15 -1.98
C PRO A 17 -1.58 -20.46 -1.04
N GLY A 18 -2.09 -19.83 0.01
CA GLY A 18 -1.32 -18.97 0.91
C GLY A 18 -1.46 -17.47 0.63
N ILE A 19 -2.23 -17.07 -0.38
CA ILE A 19 -2.54 -15.67 -0.67
C ILE A 19 -4.05 -15.43 -0.53
N ARG A 20 -4.42 -14.37 0.20
CA ARG A 20 -5.80 -13.94 0.42
C ARG A 20 -5.98 -12.47 0.06
N PRO A 21 -6.63 -12.14 -1.07
CA PRO A 21 -6.93 -10.77 -1.45
C PRO A 21 -7.99 -10.16 -0.53
N PHE A 22 -7.90 -8.85 -0.29
CA PHE A 22 -8.84 -8.04 0.49
C PHE A 22 -9.24 -8.68 1.84
N PRO A 23 -8.25 -8.97 2.72
CA PRO A 23 -8.54 -9.49 4.05
C PRO A 23 -9.36 -8.50 4.87
N ASP A 24 -10.14 -8.99 5.83
CA ASP A 24 -10.84 -8.12 6.76
C ASP A 24 -9.84 -7.39 7.67
N ALA A 25 -10.09 -6.12 7.97
CA ALA A 25 -9.18 -5.28 8.75
C ALA A 25 -8.83 -5.88 10.13
N ALA A 26 -9.77 -6.60 10.76
CA ALA A 26 -9.57 -7.25 12.05
C ALA A 26 -8.59 -8.44 12.01
N ASP A 27 -8.33 -9.00 10.82
CA ASP A 27 -7.30 -10.01 10.62
C ASP A 27 -5.91 -9.40 10.39
N VAL A 28 -5.86 -8.11 10.03
CA VAL A 28 -4.62 -7.41 9.64
C VAL A 28 -4.09 -6.53 10.78
N PHE A 29 -4.96 -5.86 11.51
CA PHE A 29 -4.56 -4.83 12.48
C PHE A 29 -4.86 -5.23 13.92
N ALA A 30 -4.00 -4.78 14.82
CA ALA A 30 -4.27 -4.84 16.26
C ALA A 30 -5.32 -3.79 16.66
N GLU A 31 -5.78 -3.87 17.90
CA GLU A 31 -6.75 -2.90 18.42
C GLU A 31 -6.10 -1.51 18.63
N PRO A 32 -6.84 -0.40 18.43
CA PRO A 32 -8.22 -0.33 17.92
C PRO A 32 -8.29 -0.48 16.40
N VAL A 33 -8.96 -1.53 15.92
CA VAL A 33 -9.01 -1.88 14.48
C VAL A 33 -9.58 -0.75 13.63
N GLU A 34 -10.59 -0.04 14.14
CA GLU A 34 -11.24 1.07 13.43
C GLU A 34 -10.28 2.23 13.15
N LYS A 35 -9.26 2.42 14.00
CA LYS A 35 -8.25 3.45 13.78
C LYS A 35 -7.37 3.07 12.59
N TYR A 36 -6.87 1.84 12.56
CA TYR A 36 -6.11 1.38 11.40
C TYR A 36 -6.95 1.35 10.13
N ALA A 37 -8.17 0.83 10.19
CA ALA A 37 -9.07 0.77 9.05
C ALA A 37 -9.44 2.16 8.51
N ARG A 38 -9.31 3.23 9.31
CA ARG A 38 -9.45 4.59 8.81
C ARG A 38 -8.29 4.99 7.90
N HIS A 39 -7.06 4.63 8.26
CA HIS A 39 -5.83 5.09 7.61
C HIS A 39 -5.27 4.14 6.56
N PHE A 40 -5.68 2.87 6.56
CA PHE A 40 -5.10 1.84 5.72
C PHE A 40 -6.16 0.99 5.02
N LEU A 41 -5.83 0.59 3.81
CA LEU A 41 -6.63 -0.27 2.94
C LEU A 41 -5.94 -1.64 2.83
N PRO A 42 -6.49 -2.71 3.42
CA PRO A 42 -5.90 -4.04 3.32
C PRO A 42 -5.97 -4.61 1.90
N LEU A 43 -4.83 -4.80 1.23
CA LEU A 43 -4.81 -5.27 -0.15
C LEU A 43 -4.73 -6.80 -0.21
N VAL A 44 -3.78 -7.40 0.51
CA VAL A 44 -3.57 -8.84 0.47
C VAL A 44 -2.88 -9.37 1.73
N SER A 45 -3.24 -10.59 2.16
CA SER A 45 -2.46 -11.37 3.12
C SER A 45 -1.69 -12.48 2.41
N ILE A 46 -0.44 -12.70 2.83
CA ILE A 46 0.49 -13.67 2.25
C ILE A 46 1.01 -14.55 3.39
N ASP A 47 1.02 -15.86 3.22
CA ASP A 47 1.70 -16.79 4.11
C ASP A 47 3.22 -16.68 3.88
N LEU A 48 3.96 -16.28 4.91
CA LEU A 48 5.42 -16.10 4.84
C LEU A 48 6.15 -17.40 4.44
N ALA A 49 5.55 -18.57 4.67
CA ALA A 49 6.10 -19.86 4.23
C ALA A 49 6.18 -20.01 2.69
N LEU A 50 5.55 -19.10 1.93
CA LEU A 50 5.73 -19.02 0.48
C LEU A 50 7.09 -18.45 0.08
N LEU A 51 7.71 -17.65 0.96
CA LEU A 51 8.97 -16.97 0.69
C LEU A 51 10.15 -17.79 1.24
N ASP A 52 10.01 -18.29 2.47
CA ASP A 52 11.06 -19.03 3.18
C ASP A 52 10.42 -20.10 4.10
N ASP A 53 10.87 -21.35 4.00
CA ASP A 53 10.35 -22.47 4.81
C ASP A 53 10.61 -22.29 6.32
N ALA A 54 11.55 -21.42 6.71
CA ALA A 54 11.81 -21.08 8.10
C ALA A 54 10.81 -20.05 8.67
N TRP A 55 10.04 -19.37 7.81
CA TRP A 55 9.05 -18.39 8.21
C TRP A 55 7.64 -19.00 8.22
N SER A 56 6.76 -18.42 9.02
CA SER A 56 5.37 -18.88 9.11
C SER A 56 4.45 -17.77 9.56
N GLY A 57 3.18 -17.91 9.17
CA GLY A 57 2.12 -16.98 9.54
C GLY A 57 1.90 -15.88 8.49
N PRO A 58 0.84 -15.11 8.66
CA PRO A 58 0.45 -14.10 7.68
C PRO A 58 1.33 -12.85 7.78
N ILE A 59 1.56 -12.23 6.63
CA ILE A 59 1.98 -10.85 6.49
C ILE A 59 1.04 -10.14 5.51
N HIS A 60 0.89 -8.83 5.62
CA HIS A 60 -0.14 -8.07 4.91
C HIS A 60 0.45 -6.91 4.11
N LEU A 61 0.13 -6.84 2.83
CA LEU A 61 0.31 -5.62 2.07
C LEU A 61 -0.92 -4.74 2.31
N VAL A 62 -0.67 -3.51 2.76
CA VAL A 62 -1.70 -2.49 3.01
C VAL A 62 -1.31 -1.21 2.28
N ALA A 63 -2.27 -0.47 1.76
CA ALA A 63 -2.04 0.86 1.21
C ALA A 63 -2.45 1.94 2.22
N PRO A 64 -1.61 2.93 2.53
CA PRO A 64 -2.08 4.10 3.27
C PRO A 64 -3.10 4.90 2.45
N CYS A 65 -4.05 5.54 3.14
CA CYS A 65 -4.96 6.53 2.55
C CYS A 65 -4.27 7.89 2.35
N GLU A 66 -3.02 8.03 2.78
CA GLU A 66 -2.17 9.20 2.53
C GLU A 66 -1.09 8.84 1.51
N PRO A 67 -0.55 9.83 0.79
CA PRO A 67 -0.79 11.26 0.90
C PRO A 67 -1.91 11.75 -0.03
N TYR A 68 -2.48 12.92 0.29
CA TYR A 68 -3.24 13.70 -0.70
C TYR A 68 -2.31 14.36 -1.72
N GLU A 69 -1.19 14.91 -1.24
CA GLU A 69 -0.14 15.57 -2.03
C GLU A 69 1.20 15.31 -1.35
N GLY A 70 2.25 15.10 -2.15
CA GLY A 70 3.61 14.88 -1.67
C GLY A 70 3.91 13.41 -1.38
N GLN A 71 4.75 13.15 -0.39
CA GLN A 71 5.14 11.81 0.06
C GLN A 71 4.32 11.34 1.26
N VAL A 72 4.25 10.02 1.47
CA VAL A 72 3.62 9.46 2.68
C VAL A 72 4.39 9.99 3.89
N GLY A 73 3.70 10.69 4.79
CA GLY A 73 4.32 11.23 6.01
C GLY A 73 5.16 12.48 5.84
N GLU A 74 5.20 13.13 4.68
CA GLU A 74 5.96 14.37 4.46
C GLU A 74 5.63 15.44 5.52
N TRP A 75 4.35 15.58 5.86
CA TRP A 75 3.85 16.63 6.75
C TRP A 75 3.90 16.30 8.24
N GLY A 76 4.09 15.03 8.62
CA GLY A 76 4.14 14.58 10.01
C GLY A 76 5.49 14.01 10.44
N GLY A 77 6.32 13.60 9.49
CA GLY A 77 7.55 12.86 9.75
C GLY A 77 8.63 13.65 10.51
N GLU A 78 8.70 14.97 10.35
CA GLU A 78 9.70 15.79 11.07
C GLU A 78 9.40 15.88 12.58
N GLU A 79 8.13 16.06 12.96
CA GLU A 79 7.73 16.28 14.36
C GLU A 79 7.36 14.98 15.09
N PHE A 80 6.71 14.05 14.38
CA PHE A 80 6.14 12.83 14.96
C PHE A 80 6.81 11.55 14.47
N GLY A 81 7.81 11.68 13.60
CA GLY A 81 8.54 10.55 13.05
C GLY A 81 9.61 9.97 13.97
N ASN A 82 10.16 8.85 13.53
CA ASN A 82 11.31 8.17 14.10
C ASN A 82 12.08 7.43 12.98
N ALA A 83 13.10 6.64 13.32
CA ALA A 83 13.92 5.95 12.31
C ALA A 83 13.14 4.94 11.43
N LEU A 84 12.03 4.41 11.92
CA LEU A 84 11.13 3.46 11.27
C LEU A 84 9.79 4.08 10.83
N LEU A 85 9.59 5.37 11.09
CA LEU A 85 8.39 6.11 10.72
C LEU A 85 8.80 7.52 10.25
N LYS A 86 9.10 7.69 8.98
CA LYS A 86 9.61 8.94 8.37
C LYS A 86 9.05 9.07 6.95
N PRO A 87 9.27 10.17 6.20
CA PRO A 87 8.76 10.26 4.84
C PRO A 87 9.11 9.03 4.00
N ASP A 88 8.10 8.48 3.34
CA ASP A 88 8.11 7.20 2.58
C ASP A 88 8.46 5.93 3.36
N TRP A 89 8.58 5.98 4.69
CA TRP A 89 8.82 4.80 5.53
C TRP A 89 7.72 4.66 6.58
N LEU A 90 7.03 3.53 6.55
CA LEU A 90 5.94 3.21 7.46
C LEU A 90 6.11 1.79 8.00
N ALA A 91 6.52 1.68 9.26
CA ALA A 91 6.77 0.40 9.89
C ALA A 91 5.67 -0.04 10.87
N PHE A 92 5.52 -1.36 10.96
CA PHE A 92 4.66 -2.04 11.92
C PHE A 92 5.42 -3.16 12.62
N LYS A 93 5.04 -3.44 13.85
CA LYS A 93 5.35 -4.72 14.49
C LYS A 93 4.32 -5.74 14.03
N LEU A 94 4.78 -6.88 13.55
CA LEU A 94 3.93 -8.05 13.34
C LEU A 94 3.85 -8.86 14.63
N ASN A 95 2.73 -8.72 15.35
CA ASN A 95 2.55 -9.39 16.63
C ASN A 95 2.35 -10.91 16.48
N GLU A 96 2.25 -11.63 17.60
CA GLU A 96 2.13 -13.09 17.63
C GLU A 96 0.85 -13.60 16.97
N GLN A 97 -0.20 -12.78 16.92
CA GLN A 97 -1.46 -13.11 16.25
C GLN A 97 -1.42 -12.81 14.75
N GLY A 98 -0.29 -12.36 14.21
CA GLY A 98 -0.14 -12.01 12.81
C GLY A 98 -0.74 -10.64 12.48
N ARG A 99 -0.91 -9.75 13.46
CA ARG A 99 -1.51 -8.42 13.27
C ARG A 99 -0.51 -7.30 13.42
N TYR A 100 -0.77 -6.19 12.74
CA TYR A 100 0.07 -5.01 12.68
C TYR A 100 -0.21 -4.05 13.83
N GLU A 101 0.87 -3.63 14.49
CA GLU A 101 0.92 -2.56 15.47
C GLU A 101 1.84 -1.45 14.95
N LEU A 102 1.35 -0.23 14.79
CA LEU A 102 2.14 0.88 14.27
C LEU A 102 3.37 1.13 15.15
N LEU A 103 4.57 1.20 14.54
CA LEU A 103 5.82 1.52 15.24
C LEU A 103 6.09 3.03 15.24
N GLY A 104 5.18 3.78 15.86
CA GLY A 104 5.37 5.21 16.08
C GLY A 104 4.09 5.92 16.47
N ASP A 105 4.08 7.24 16.24
CA ASP A 105 3.01 8.11 16.67
C ASP A 105 1.97 8.27 15.56
N TRP A 106 0.69 8.13 15.91
CA TRP A 106 -0.42 8.33 14.98
C TRP A 106 -0.46 9.73 14.36
N ARG A 107 0.06 10.74 15.06
CA ARG A 107 0.17 12.12 14.55
C ARG A 107 1.10 12.24 13.34
N TYR A 108 1.81 11.18 12.97
CA TYR A 108 2.43 11.04 11.66
C TYR A 108 1.43 11.26 10.52
N PHE A 109 0.21 10.73 10.66
CA PHE A 109 -0.88 10.92 9.69
C PHE A 109 -1.51 12.28 9.85
N MET A 110 -1.78 12.93 8.72
CA MET A 110 -2.26 14.29 8.76
C MET A 110 -3.59 14.42 9.51
N LEU A 111 -4.55 13.51 9.28
CA LEU A 111 -5.86 13.55 9.94
C LEU A 111 -5.83 13.39 11.46
N GLU A 112 -4.73 12.86 12.00
CA GLU A 112 -4.52 12.65 13.44
C GLU A 112 -3.85 13.86 14.10
N GLN A 113 -3.45 14.87 13.33
CA GLN A 113 -2.88 16.11 13.83
C GLN A 113 -3.97 17.11 14.21
N ASP A 114 -3.78 17.79 15.34
CA ASP A 114 -4.58 18.94 15.75
C ASP A 114 -3.75 20.22 15.57
N ARG A 115 -3.72 20.73 14.34
CA ARG A 115 -2.89 21.86 13.92
C ARG A 115 -3.71 23.08 13.54
N ALA A 116 -3.61 24.13 14.36
CA ALA A 116 -4.31 25.38 14.11
C ALA A 116 -3.86 26.09 12.83
N ASP A 117 -2.57 25.96 12.46
CA ASP A 117 -1.99 26.58 11.27
C ASP A 117 -2.49 25.95 9.95
N TRP A 118 -3.08 24.76 10.00
CA TRP A 118 -3.73 24.16 8.83
C TRP A 118 -5.06 24.79 8.47
N SER A 119 -5.69 25.49 9.42
CA SER A 119 -6.93 26.23 9.16
C SER A 119 -6.70 27.48 8.28
N GLU A 120 -5.48 28.00 8.24
CA GLU A 120 -5.11 29.14 7.40
C GLU A 120 -4.89 28.74 5.94
N LYS A 121 -4.50 27.49 5.70
CA LYS A 121 -4.37 26.93 4.36
C LYS A 121 -5.72 26.34 3.94
N SER A 122 -6.33 26.89 2.90
CA SER A 122 -7.62 26.42 2.41
C SER A 122 -7.70 26.44 0.89
N LEU A 123 -8.40 25.45 0.34
CA LEU A 123 -8.66 25.34 -1.08
C LEU A 123 -10.01 25.97 -1.43
N ASP A 124 -10.10 26.53 -2.64
CA ASP A 124 -11.34 27.01 -3.22
C ASP A 124 -12.18 25.86 -3.79
N TRP A 125 -13.49 26.08 -3.92
CA TRP A 125 -14.41 25.04 -4.39
C TRP A 125 -14.00 24.43 -5.74
N ARG A 126 -13.32 25.17 -6.64
CA ARG A 126 -12.88 24.67 -7.94
C ARG A 126 -11.78 23.63 -7.83
N GLU A 127 -10.99 23.70 -6.77
CA GLU A 127 -9.89 22.76 -6.50
C GLU A 127 -10.47 21.44 -5.96
N VAL A 128 -11.46 21.50 -5.05
CA VAL A 128 -12.05 20.29 -4.45
C VAL A 128 -13.24 19.69 -5.24
N ARG A 129 -13.88 20.45 -6.13
CA ARG A 129 -15.12 20.00 -6.83
C ARG A 129 -14.94 18.73 -7.64
N THR A 130 -13.76 18.48 -8.19
CA THR A 130 -13.54 17.34 -9.09
C THR A 130 -13.61 16.07 -8.27
N GLN A 131 -12.78 15.97 -7.23
CA GLN A 131 -12.79 14.83 -6.31
C GLN A 131 -14.15 14.67 -5.61
N HIS A 132 -14.78 15.77 -5.19
CA HIS A 132 -16.13 15.74 -4.61
C HIS A 132 -17.15 15.09 -5.54
N ARG A 133 -17.16 15.48 -6.82
CA ARG A 133 -18.06 14.90 -7.82
C ARG A 133 -17.74 13.45 -8.14
N GLU A 134 -16.47 13.07 -8.23
CA GLU A 134 -16.09 11.67 -8.44
C GLU A 134 -16.52 10.79 -7.26
N LEU A 135 -16.33 11.26 -6.01
CA LEU A 135 -16.83 10.56 -4.82
C LEU A 135 -18.34 10.34 -4.89
N VAL A 136 -19.11 11.37 -5.25
CA VAL A 136 -20.57 11.26 -5.42
C VAL A 136 -20.94 10.28 -6.54
N LYS A 137 -20.24 10.30 -7.67
CA LYS A 137 -20.49 9.35 -8.78
C LYS A 137 -20.25 7.90 -8.38
N LEU A 138 -19.26 7.66 -7.53
CA LEU A 138 -18.96 6.34 -6.95
C LEU A 138 -19.93 5.95 -5.82
N GLY A 139 -20.90 6.80 -5.49
CA GLY A 139 -21.91 6.55 -4.45
C GLY A 139 -21.43 6.86 -3.03
N GLY A 140 -20.29 7.52 -2.88
CA GLY A 140 -19.78 7.99 -1.60
C GLY A 140 -20.50 9.25 -1.11
N VAL A 141 -20.39 9.49 0.20
CA VAL A 141 -20.94 10.70 0.86
C VAL A 141 -19.78 11.63 1.18
N PRO A 142 -19.68 12.80 0.51
CA PRO A 142 -18.67 13.78 0.84
C PRO A 142 -18.84 14.33 2.27
N PRO A 143 -17.75 14.71 2.94
CA PRO A 143 -17.81 15.22 4.32
C PRO A 143 -18.46 16.61 4.42
N PHE A 144 -18.68 17.29 3.29
CA PHE A 144 -19.31 18.60 3.22
C PHE A 144 -20.15 18.78 1.94
N GLU A 145 -21.10 19.71 2.00
CA GLU A 145 -21.80 20.20 0.81
C GLU A 145 -20.92 21.18 0.04
N LEU A 146 -20.85 20.99 -1.29
CA LEU A 146 -20.05 21.86 -2.14
C LEU A 146 -20.76 23.20 -2.38
N ASN A 147 -20.15 24.29 -1.90
CA ASN A 147 -20.57 25.67 -2.08
C ASN A 147 -19.48 26.50 -2.81
N HIS A 148 -19.91 27.32 -3.78
CA HIS A 148 -19.04 28.13 -4.65
C HIS A 148 -18.35 29.35 -4.00
N GLU A 149 -18.82 29.76 -2.82
CA GLU A 149 -18.28 30.89 -2.05
C GLU A 149 -17.44 30.41 -0.86
N SER A 150 -17.48 29.10 -0.57
CA SER A 150 -16.77 28.49 0.56
C SER A 150 -15.31 28.19 0.25
N LYS A 151 -14.53 28.21 1.32
CA LYS A 151 -13.17 27.70 1.40
C LYS A 151 -13.19 26.43 2.24
N TYR A 152 -12.35 25.46 1.89
CA TYR A 152 -12.26 24.16 2.55
C TYR A 152 -10.89 24.04 3.20
N SER A 153 -10.87 23.75 4.49
CA SER A 153 -9.62 23.57 5.23
C SER A 153 -8.89 22.33 4.73
N TRP A 154 -7.60 22.22 5.04
CA TRP A 154 -6.87 20.97 4.80
C TRP A 154 -7.52 19.76 5.44
N ARG A 155 -8.13 19.93 6.63
CA ARG A 155 -8.87 18.83 7.26
C ARG A 155 -10.05 18.39 6.39
N ASP A 156 -10.83 19.32 5.85
CA ASP A 156 -11.93 19.00 4.93
C ASP A 156 -11.43 18.27 3.68
N VAL A 157 -10.33 18.74 3.10
CA VAL A 157 -9.69 18.13 1.92
C VAL A 157 -9.23 16.71 2.23
N MET A 158 -8.59 16.50 3.38
CA MET A 158 -8.12 15.17 3.79
C MET A 158 -9.27 14.22 4.09
N GLU A 159 -10.35 14.66 4.75
CA GLU A 159 -11.55 13.84 4.95
C GLU A 159 -12.20 13.47 3.61
N LEU A 160 -12.23 14.40 2.64
CA LEU A 160 -12.72 14.12 1.29
C LEU A 160 -11.83 13.10 0.56
N HIS A 161 -10.51 13.23 0.70
CA HIS A 161 -9.54 12.32 0.12
C HIS A 161 -9.68 10.91 0.69
N TYR A 162 -9.72 10.77 2.01
CA TYR A 162 -9.93 9.49 2.67
C TYR A 162 -11.26 8.84 2.24
N ALA A 163 -12.35 9.62 2.18
CA ALA A 163 -13.62 9.10 1.69
C ALA A 163 -13.54 8.59 0.25
N ALA A 164 -12.81 9.29 -0.63
CA ALA A 164 -12.56 8.85 -2.01
C ALA A 164 -11.73 7.55 -2.06
N GLN A 165 -10.65 7.46 -1.26
CA GLN A 165 -9.83 6.26 -1.17
C GLN A 165 -10.65 5.03 -0.74
N HIS A 166 -11.40 5.16 0.35
CA HIS A 166 -12.24 4.08 0.88
C HIS A 166 -13.33 3.63 -0.09
N VAL A 167 -14.02 4.56 -0.74
CA VAL A 167 -15.08 4.22 -1.70
C VAL A 167 -14.52 3.55 -2.95
N ALA A 168 -13.38 4.05 -3.47
CA ALA A 168 -12.69 3.44 -4.60
C ALA A 168 -12.21 2.02 -4.25
N TYR A 169 -11.63 1.85 -3.05
CA TYR A 169 -11.21 0.55 -2.52
C TYR A 169 -12.35 -0.45 -2.40
N GLU A 170 -13.47 -0.07 -1.81
CA GLU A 170 -14.61 -0.98 -1.70
C GLU A 170 -15.20 -1.33 -3.07
N GLN A 171 -15.18 -0.40 -4.03
CA GLN A 171 -15.56 -0.69 -5.41
C GLN A 171 -14.59 -1.69 -6.05
N ALA A 172 -13.28 -1.45 -5.97
CA ALA A 172 -12.25 -2.34 -6.51
C ALA A 172 -12.29 -3.73 -5.86
N ARG A 173 -12.47 -3.81 -4.54
CA ARG A 173 -12.67 -5.06 -3.79
C ARG A 173 -13.88 -5.83 -4.33
N ARG A 174 -15.03 -5.18 -4.48
CA ARG A 174 -16.25 -5.83 -5.02
C ARG A 174 -16.04 -6.32 -6.44
N ASP A 175 -15.45 -5.48 -7.30
CA ASP A 175 -15.21 -5.81 -8.69
C ASP A 175 -14.25 -6.98 -8.83
N PHE A 176 -13.18 -6.98 -8.04
CA PHE A 176 -12.20 -8.06 -8.03
C PHE A 176 -12.79 -9.36 -7.49
N LEU A 177 -13.58 -9.32 -6.41
CA LEU A 177 -14.21 -10.53 -5.86
C LEU A 177 -15.30 -11.09 -6.79
N ALA A 178 -15.97 -10.24 -7.57
CA ALA A 178 -17.01 -10.65 -8.51
C ALA A 178 -16.43 -11.20 -9.82
N HIS A 179 -15.42 -10.55 -10.38
CA HIS A 179 -14.88 -10.86 -11.72
C HIS A 179 -13.54 -11.62 -11.67
N GLY A 180 -12.90 -11.65 -10.52
CA GLY A 180 -11.62 -12.29 -10.31
C GLY A 180 -10.49 -11.66 -11.12
N TRP A 181 -9.49 -12.50 -11.37
CA TRP A 181 -8.18 -12.16 -11.95
C TRP A 181 -8.15 -11.99 -13.47
N ASN A 182 -9.28 -12.27 -14.12
CA ASN A 182 -9.48 -12.15 -15.56
C ASN A 182 -10.09 -10.79 -15.94
N ALA A 183 -10.29 -9.89 -14.96
CA ALA A 183 -10.80 -8.56 -15.22
C ALA A 183 -9.82 -7.77 -16.10
N ALA A 184 -10.34 -7.24 -17.20
CA ALA A 184 -9.64 -6.33 -18.10
C ALA A 184 -9.59 -4.92 -17.48
N ASN A 185 -8.54 -4.15 -17.78
CA ASN A 185 -8.63 -2.70 -17.58
C ASN A 185 -9.61 -2.10 -18.60
N GLU A 186 -10.03 -0.86 -18.37
CA GLU A 186 -11.00 -0.18 -19.25
C GLU A 186 -10.52 -0.05 -20.70
N TRP A 187 -9.20 -0.07 -20.92
CA TRP A 187 -8.57 0.03 -22.24
C TRP A 187 -8.15 -1.32 -22.84
N ASP A 188 -8.37 -2.43 -22.14
CA ASP A 188 -7.99 -3.76 -22.61
C ASP A 188 -9.13 -4.48 -23.35
N ASP A 189 -8.78 -5.37 -24.28
CA ASP A 189 -9.73 -6.31 -24.84
C ASP A 189 -9.97 -7.48 -23.87
N SER A 190 -11.17 -7.54 -23.29
CA SER A 190 -11.59 -8.62 -22.37
C SER A 190 -11.38 -10.04 -22.90
N ALA A 191 -11.50 -10.25 -24.22
CA ALA A 191 -11.29 -11.56 -24.82
C ALA A 191 -9.82 -11.98 -24.84
N GLU A 192 -8.90 -11.01 -24.98
CA GLU A 192 -7.47 -11.27 -24.91
C GLU A 192 -7.02 -11.44 -23.45
N VAL A 193 -7.56 -10.63 -22.54
CA VAL A 193 -7.28 -10.73 -21.10
C VAL A 193 -7.71 -12.10 -20.55
N ALA A 194 -8.84 -12.65 -20.99
CA ALA A 194 -9.31 -13.96 -20.57
C ALA A 194 -8.43 -15.14 -21.03
N LYS A 195 -7.51 -14.91 -21.99
CA LYS A 195 -6.55 -15.92 -22.45
C LYS A 195 -5.23 -15.84 -21.69
N LEU A 196 -5.02 -14.79 -20.90
CA LEU A 196 -3.79 -14.64 -20.13
C LEU A 196 -3.72 -15.73 -19.07
N PRO A 197 -2.53 -16.34 -18.86
CA PRO A 197 -2.40 -17.43 -17.93
C PRO A 197 -2.73 -16.93 -16.51
N LEU A 198 -3.66 -17.62 -15.84
CA LEU A 198 -3.75 -17.57 -14.39
C LEU A 198 -2.54 -18.33 -13.87
N TYR A 199 -1.63 -17.63 -13.17
CA TYR A 199 -0.31 -18.11 -12.71
C TYR A 199 -0.06 -19.63 -12.85
N GLU A 200 0.90 -20.01 -13.71
CA GLU A 200 1.47 -21.35 -13.72
C GLU A 200 2.89 -21.32 -13.12
N PRO A 201 3.23 -22.21 -12.16
CA PRO A 201 4.58 -22.28 -11.62
C PRO A 201 5.63 -22.50 -12.72
N GLY A 202 6.57 -21.57 -12.87
CA GLY A 202 7.64 -21.63 -13.88
C GLY A 202 7.29 -21.03 -15.24
N THR A 203 6.13 -20.36 -15.39
CA THR A 203 5.88 -19.46 -16.53
C THR A 203 6.24 -18.03 -16.18
N ASP A 204 7.07 -17.45 -17.02
CA ASP A 204 7.42 -16.04 -17.07
C ASP A 204 6.20 -15.18 -17.43
N CYS A 205 5.78 -14.32 -16.52
CA CYS A 205 4.64 -13.40 -16.65
C CYS A 205 5.06 -11.97 -17.06
N TYR A 206 6.24 -11.84 -17.69
CA TYR A 206 6.93 -10.58 -17.99
C TYR A 206 6.18 -9.62 -18.93
N GLU A 207 5.15 -10.05 -19.67
CA GLU A 207 4.77 -9.35 -20.91
C GLU A 207 3.32 -8.89 -21.04
N THR A 208 2.56 -8.63 -19.96
CA THR A 208 1.23 -8.03 -20.16
C THR A 208 1.03 -6.75 -19.35
N SER A 209 1.13 -5.60 -20.04
CA SER A 209 0.52 -4.32 -19.65
C SER A 209 -1.02 -4.37 -19.68
N SER A 210 -1.59 -5.52 -20.06
CA SER A 210 -3.02 -5.75 -20.19
C SER A 210 -3.57 -6.62 -19.05
N GLY A 211 -4.71 -6.21 -18.51
CA GLY A 211 -5.46 -6.81 -17.41
C GLY A 211 -5.03 -6.34 -16.02
N ARG A 212 -5.92 -6.55 -15.04
CA ARG A 212 -5.65 -6.24 -13.62
C ARG A 212 -4.87 -7.38 -12.96
N TYR A 213 -3.90 -7.05 -12.13
CA TYR A 213 -3.14 -7.99 -11.29
C TYR A 213 -3.21 -7.56 -9.82
N LEU A 214 -3.06 -8.49 -8.87
CA LEU A 214 -3.09 -8.16 -7.43
C LEU A 214 -1.74 -7.65 -6.93
N LEU A 215 -0.65 -8.25 -7.40
CA LEU A 215 0.72 -7.90 -7.04
C LEU A 215 1.53 -7.62 -8.29
N GLY A 216 2.34 -6.56 -8.27
CA GLY A 216 3.35 -6.30 -9.29
C GLY A 216 4.45 -7.36 -9.24
N VAL A 217 4.88 -7.72 -8.03
CA VAL A 217 5.78 -8.85 -7.79
C VAL A 217 5.53 -9.50 -6.42
N LEU A 218 5.79 -10.80 -6.31
CA LEU A 218 5.83 -11.59 -5.06
C LEU A 218 7.17 -12.34 -4.97
N GLY A 219 7.95 -12.01 -3.95
CA GLY A 219 9.31 -12.50 -3.76
C GLY A 219 10.33 -11.83 -4.68
N GLY A 220 11.50 -12.46 -4.82
CA GLY A 220 12.63 -11.96 -5.61
C GLY A 220 13.41 -10.82 -4.95
N PRO A 221 14.45 -10.33 -5.65
CA PRO A 221 15.19 -9.13 -5.26
C PRO A 221 14.33 -7.87 -5.44
N SER A 222 14.47 -6.92 -4.52
CA SER A 222 13.90 -5.57 -4.64
C SER A 222 14.82 -4.69 -5.47
N TRP A 223 14.45 -4.43 -6.71
CA TRP A 223 15.23 -3.56 -7.59
C TRP A 223 15.07 -2.07 -7.22
N GLY A 224 16.10 -1.29 -7.53
CA GLY A 224 16.12 0.13 -7.20
C GLY A 224 15.09 0.94 -8.00
N GLY A 225 14.57 1.96 -7.35
CA GLY A 225 13.64 2.96 -7.87
C GLY A 225 13.85 4.29 -7.15
N ASN A 226 12.87 5.19 -7.17
CA ASN A 226 13.00 6.41 -6.36
C ASN A 226 12.80 6.12 -4.86
N TRP A 227 12.13 5.01 -4.53
CA TRP A 227 12.00 4.50 -3.16
C TRP A 227 13.36 4.24 -2.49
N SER A 228 14.37 3.87 -3.29
CA SER A 228 15.72 3.54 -2.83
C SER A 228 16.69 4.71 -2.95
N ASN A 229 16.21 5.95 -2.79
CA ASN A 229 17.08 7.13 -2.84
C ASN A 229 18.24 6.98 -1.83
N LEU A 230 19.46 6.87 -2.37
CA LEU A 230 20.68 6.49 -1.65
C LEU A 230 21.18 7.55 -0.65
N THR A 231 20.42 8.62 -0.39
CA THR A 231 20.66 9.54 0.72
C THR A 231 20.19 8.98 2.06
N ASN A 232 19.36 7.93 2.06
CA ASN A 232 18.94 7.25 3.28
C ASN A 232 20.02 6.25 3.73
N GLU A 233 20.70 6.56 4.83
CA GLU A 233 21.76 5.71 5.43
C GLU A 233 21.25 4.34 5.92
N LEU A 234 19.94 4.13 5.97
CA LEU A 234 19.30 2.85 6.31
C LEU A 234 18.93 2.03 5.07
N LEU A 235 19.67 2.18 3.99
CA LEU A 235 19.59 1.30 2.81
C LEU A 235 20.94 0.60 2.63
N SER A 236 20.91 -0.65 2.19
CA SER A 236 22.12 -1.36 1.77
C SER A 236 22.73 -0.71 0.52
N ASP A 237 24.04 -0.86 0.35
CA ASP A 237 24.72 -0.43 -0.88
C ASP A 237 24.13 -1.13 -2.11
N THR A 238 23.99 -0.40 -3.22
CA THR A 238 23.62 -0.98 -4.52
C THR A 238 24.77 -1.82 -5.06
N GLY A 239 24.62 -3.14 -5.17
CA GLY A 239 25.72 -3.94 -5.75
C GLY A 239 25.67 -5.46 -5.73
N ALA A 240 24.53 -6.12 -5.47
CA ALA A 240 24.48 -7.58 -5.48
C ALA A 240 23.21 -8.10 -6.18
N ASP A 241 23.29 -9.36 -6.64
CA ASP A 241 22.24 -10.10 -7.34
C ASP A 241 20.95 -10.30 -6.51
N ASP A 242 20.91 -9.79 -5.26
CA ASP A 242 19.86 -9.96 -4.24
C ASP A 242 18.99 -8.70 -4.00
N GLY A 243 19.32 -7.55 -4.59
CA GLY A 243 18.51 -6.33 -4.53
C GLY A 243 18.93 -5.32 -3.46
N ILE A 244 18.13 -4.26 -3.30
CA ILE A 244 18.34 -3.21 -2.27
C ILE A 244 17.50 -3.54 -1.05
N HIS A 245 18.10 -3.49 0.13
CA HIS A 245 17.43 -3.80 1.39
C HIS A 245 17.41 -2.58 2.31
N PRO A 246 16.24 -2.22 2.87
CA PRO A 246 16.20 -1.41 4.07
C PRO A 246 16.95 -2.08 5.22
N ILE A 247 17.58 -1.29 6.09
CA ILE A 247 18.32 -1.75 7.26
C ILE A 247 17.56 -1.34 8.51
N HIS A 248 17.29 -2.32 9.39
CA HIS A 248 16.63 -2.07 10.67
C HIS A 248 17.54 -1.22 11.57
N PRO A 249 17.09 -0.03 12.01
CA PRO A 249 17.96 0.94 12.68
C PRO A 249 18.51 0.46 14.04
N GLU A 250 17.75 -0.40 14.74
CA GLU A 250 18.17 -0.92 16.04
C GLU A 250 19.01 -2.20 15.96
N THR A 251 18.71 -3.12 15.05
CA THR A 251 19.36 -4.43 14.96
C THR A 251 20.46 -4.48 13.92
N GLY A 252 20.46 -3.57 12.94
CA GLY A 252 21.34 -3.59 11.77
C GLY A 252 21.01 -4.70 10.77
N ALA A 253 19.94 -5.46 10.99
CA ALA A 253 19.52 -6.54 10.09
C ALA A 253 18.86 -5.98 8.82
N HIS A 254 18.96 -6.72 7.71
CA HIS A 254 18.25 -6.39 6.49
C HIS A 254 16.77 -6.71 6.62
N PHE A 255 15.93 -5.84 6.10
CA PHE A 255 14.57 -6.23 5.76
C PHE A 255 14.55 -6.99 4.44
N GLU A 256 13.77 -8.05 4.39
CA GLU A 256 13.61 -8.93 3.24
C GLU A 256 12.40 -8.50 2.42
N PHE A 257 12.56 -8.42 1.10
CA PHE A 257 11.46 -8.06 0.21
C PHE A 257 10.42 -9.18 0.13
N ILE A 258 9.15 -8.81 0.23
CA ILE A 258 8.02 -9.75 0.21
C ILE A 258 7.22 -9.60 -1.07
N CYS A 259 6.75 -8.40 -1.39
CA CYS A 259 5.96 -8.12 -2.57
C CYS A 259 5.83 -6.63 -2.85
N SER A 260 5.34 -6.27 -4.03
CA SER A 260 4.83 -4.93 -4.32
C SER A 260 3.46 -4.97 -4.98
N ALA A 261 2.70 -3.88 -4.84
CA ALA A 261 1.52 -3.63 -5.66
C ALA A 261 1.34 -2.12 -5.91
N ASN A 262 0.82 -1.81 -7.10
CA ASN A 262 0.38 -0.48 -7.47
C ASN A 262 -0.96 -0.18 -6.76
N ALA A 263 -0.93 0.66 -5.73
CA ALA A 263 -2.09 0.93 -4.88
C ALA A 263 -3.22 1.67 -5.62
N ASP A 264 -2.88 2.43 -6.67
CA ASP A 264 -3.82 3.11 -7.57
C ASP A 264 -4.70 2.13 -8.37
N ALA A 265 -4.29 0.87 -8.52
CA ALA A 265 -5.15 -0.18 -9.09
C ALA A 265 -6.33 -0.54 -8.17
N PHE A 266 -6.25 -0.20 -6.89
CA PHE A 266 -7.26 -0.53 -5.88
C PHE A 266 -7.87 0.69 -5.20
N ALA A 267 -7.25 1.85 -5.27
CA ALA A 267 -7.69 3.04 -4.55
C ALA A 267 -7.88 4.23 -5.51
N ALA A 268 -8.33 5.38 -5.00
CA ALA A 268 -8.61 6.55 -5.84
C ALA A 268 -7.31 7.18 -6.39
N THR A 269 -6.26 7.16 -5.58
CA THR A 269 -4.89 7.50 -5.95
C THR A 269 -3.95 6.59 -5.18
N GLY A 270 -2.72 6.44 -5.64
CA GLY A 270 -1.74 5.64 -4.95
C GLY A 270 -0.45 5.59 -5.72
N THR A 271 0.44 4.73 -5.25
CA THR A 271 1.75 4.50 -5.84
C THR A 271 2.15 3.06 -5.61
N GLU A 272 3.25 2.61 -6.21
CA GLU A 272 3.76 1.29 -5.91
C GLU A 272 4.15 1.20 -4.44
N THR A 273 3.47 0.34 -3.69
CA THR A 273 3.76 0.05 -2.29
C THR A 273 4.56 -1.23 -2.22
N LEU A 274 5.76 -1.14 -1.66
CA LEU A 274 6.67 -2.26 -1.45
C LEU A 274 6.59 -2.71 0.01
N LEU A 275 6.45 -4.02 0.22
CA LEU A 275 6.38 -4.65 1.53
C LEU A 275 7.69 -5.39 1.82
N PHE A 276 8.26 -5.07 2.98
CA PHE A 276 9.49 -5.65 3.49
C PHE A 276 9.28 -6.22 4.91
N TYR A 277 10.07 -7.23 5.29
CA TYR A 277 9.97 -7.93 6.56
C TYR A 277 11.33 -8.29 7.16
N GLU A 278 11.56 -7.93 8.42
CA GLU A 278 12.72 -8.38 9.19
C GLU A 278 12.26 -9.48 10.17
N PRO A 279 12.69 -10.74 9.96
CA PRO A 279 12.10 -11.90 10.61
C PRO A 279 12.41 -12.06 12.11
N GLU A 280 13.58 -11.60 12.59
CA GLU A 280 13.98 -11.78 13.98
C GLU A 280 13.22 -10.80 14.90
N SER A 281 13.20 -9.52 14.54
CA SER A 281 12.38 -8.53 15.26
C SER A 281 10.91 -8.57 14.86
N ARG A 282 10.51 -9.34 13.84
CA ARG A 282 9.14 -9.35 13.28
C ARG A 282 8.67 -7.94 12.92
N THR A 283 9.55 -7.14 12.31
CA THR A 283 9.23 -5.78 11.89
C THR A 283 8.88 -5.77 10.42
N VAL A 284 7.77 -5.12 10.10
CA VAL A 284 7.29 -4.90 8.75
C VAL A 284 7.60 -3.47 8.37
N LEU A 285 8.03 -3.25 7.14
CA LEU A 285 8.26 -1.92 6.59
C LEU A 285 7.55 -1.80 5.25
N LEU A 286 6.78 -0.72 5.08
CA LEU A 286 6.33 -0.26 3.79
C LEU A 286 7.21 0.89 3.31
N THR A 287 7.55 0.85 2.02
CA THR A 287 8.16 1.96 1.28
C THR A 287 7.48 2.12 -0.07
N PHE A 288 7.71 3.24 -0.74
CA PHE A 288 6.88 3.68 -1.85
C PHE A 288 7.73 4.09 -3.05
N ASP A 289 7.45 3.53 -4.22
CA ASP A 289 8.07 3.93 -5.49
C ASP A 289 7.06 4.75 -6.30
N TRP A 290 7.44 5.99 -6.60
CA TRP A 290 6.58 7.00 -7.23
C TRP A 290 6.78 7.04 -8.75
N SER A 291 5.72 7.20 -9.54
CA SER A 291 5.78 7.30 -11.01
C SER A 291 5.70 8.75 -11.51
#